data_AF-A0A4U3ACR1-F1
#
_entry.id   AF-A0A4U3ACR1-F1
#
_cell.length_a   1.000
_cell.length_b   1.000
_cell.length_c   1.000
_cell.angle_alpha   90.00
_cell.angle_beta   90.00
_cell.angle_gamma   90.00
#
_symmetry.space_group_name_H-M   'P 1'
#
loop_
_entity.id
_entity.type
_entity.pdbx_description
1 polymer ?
#
loop_
_entity_poly.entity_id
_entity_poly.type
_entity_poly.pdbx_seq_one_letter_code
_entity_poly.pdbx_strand_id
1 'polypeptide(L)'
;LMEAYLNKEYDYCLFICPKTYGSFIDVARALKWRLEQEGNTAIISETILENVKNTIVFGAHTYAHNPNLLPKNAIIYNLEQLYEGSPYAHPLYLMLLKDKEIWDYSKQNIAWLKQKGVGKKIRHIGMNYAPTLEIKKDAFEDEVTEDIDILFIGALNPRRQAIFDQLKAVAPNLNIVFKNNAWGIVRNELIARSKIILNIHFYLSGILET
;
A
#
# COMPACT_ATOMS: atom_id res chain seq x y z
N LEU A 1 -6.05 -25.64 -16.64
CA LEU A 1 -6.45 -24.27 -16.22
C LEU A 1 -5.25 -23.45 -15.74
N MET A 2 -4.44 -23.95 -14.80
CA MET A 2 -3.25 -23.23 -14.29
C MET A 2 -2.15 -23.01 -15.36
N GLU A 3 -1.90 -23.99 -16.24
CA GLU A 3 -0.94 -23.86 -17.35
C GLU A 3 -1.33 -22.83 -18.42
N ALA A 4 -2.64 -22.64 -18.67
CA ALA A 4 -3.13 -21.66 -19.64
C ALA A 4 -2.94 -20.20 -19.15
N TYR A 5 -2.90 -19.99 -17.83
CA TYR A 5 -2.62 -18.67 -17.24
C TYR A 5 -1.13 -18.30 -17.29
N LEU A 6 -0.23 -19.29 -17.22
CA LEU A 6 1.23 -19.10 -17.28
C LEU A 6 1.76 -18.86 -18.71
N ASN A 7 1.03 -19.34 -19.72
CA ASN A 7 1.38 -19.16 -21.14
C ASN A 7 0.81 -17.89 -21.79
N LYS A 8 0.03 -17.09 -21.04
CA LYS A 8 -0.51 -15.83 -21.52
C LYS A 8 0.52 -14.71 -21.29
N GLU A 9 0.86 -13.98 -22.35
CA GLU A 9 1.71 -12.80 -22.25
C GLU A 9 0.92 -11.64 -21.63
N TYR A 10 1.50 -10.96 -20.64
CA TYR A 10 0.93 -9.75 -20.02
C TYR A 10 1.83 -8.54 -20.26
N ASP A 11 1.23 -7.36 -20.48
CA ASP A 11 1.98 -6.10 -20.56
C ASP A 11 2.59 -5.74 -19.20
N TYR A 12 1.89 -6.04 -18.10
CA TYR A 12 2.33 -5.78 -16.73
C TYR A 12 2.12 -6.95 -15.77
N CYS A 13 3.16 -7.31 -15.02
CA CYS A 13 3.06 -8.05 -13.76
C CYS A 13 3.16 -7.06 -12.59
N LEU A 14 2.11 -6.98 -11.78
CA LEU A 14 2.11 -6.29 -10.50
C LEU A 14 2.52 -7.31 -9.43
N PHE A 15 3.83 -7.44 -9.27
CA PHE A 15 4.44 -8.35 -8.31
C PHE A 15 4.37 -7.75 -6.92
N ILE A 16 3.71 -8.44 -5.99
CA ILE A 16 3.69 -8.07 -4.58
C ILE A 16 4.67 -8.98 -3.84
N CYS A 17 5.64 -8.37 -3.17
CA CYS A 17 6.65 -9.11 -2.41
C CYS A 17 5.98 -10.02 -1.36
N PRO A 18 6.46 -11.27 -1.18
CA PRO A 18 5.89 -12.20 -0.21
C PRO A 18 5.76 -11.59 1.19
N LYS A 19 4.70 -11.96 1.92
CA LYS A 19 4.35 -11.45 3.26
C LYS A 19 3.91 -9.97 3.30
N THR A 20 3.86 -9.28 2.17
CA THR A 20 3.37 -7.89 2.08
C THR A 20 2.03 -7.74 1.36
N TYR A 21 1.43 -8.86 0.93
CA TYR A 21 0.20 -8.89 0.13
C TYR A 21 -0.93 -8.03 0.72
N GLY A 22 -1.27 -8.24 1.99
CA GLY A 22 -2.35 -7.50 2.66
C GLY A 22 -2.14 -5.98 2.67
N SER A 23 -0.89 -5.52 2.73
CA SER A 23 -0.54 -4.09 2.77
C SER A 23 -0.65 -3.40 1.41
N PHE A 24 -0.49 -4.14 0.30
CA PHE A 24 -0.35 -3.55 -1.03
C PHE A 24 -1.41 -3.99 -2.05
N ILE A 25 -2.20 -5.03 -1.76
CA ILE A 25 -3.15 -5.60 -2.71
C ILE A 25 -4.16 -4.57 -3.22
N ASP A 26 -4.64 -3.66 -2.38
CA ASP A 26 -5.64 -2.69 -2.79
C ASP A 26 -5.05 -1.67 -3.77
N VAL A 27 -3.84 -1.16 -3.51
CA VAL A 27 -3.15 -0.27 -4.44
C VAL A 27 -2.85 -1.02 -5.75
N ALA A 28 -2.46 -2.29 -5.68
CA ALA A 28 -2.22 -3.12 -6.86
C ALA A 28 -3.52 -3.35 -7.68
N ARG A 29 -4.67 -3.58 -7.02
CA ARG A 29 -5.98 -3.71 -7.69
C ARG A 29 -6.41 -2.41 -8.37
N ALA A 30 -6.22 -1.28 -7.71
CA ALA A 30 -6.51 0.04 -8.28
C ALA A 30 -5.63 0.32 -9.51
N LEU A 31 -4.33 0.05 -9.40
CA LEU A 31 -3.40 0.22 -10.52
C LEU A 31 -3.72 -0.73 -11.68
N LYS A 32 -3.98 -2.01 -11.39
CA LYS A 32 -4.38 -2.99 -12.40
C LYS A 32 -5.60 -2.50 -13.17
N TRP A 33 -6.65 -2.09 -12.45
CA TRP A 33 -7.86 -1.55 -13.08
C TRP A 33 -7.52 -0.37 -13.99
N ARG A 34 -6.70 0.58 -13.53
CA ARG A 34 -6.31 1.74 -14.33
C ARG A 34 -5.54 1.36 -15.59
N LEU A 35 -4.57 0.45 -15.49
CA LEU A 35 -3.78 -0.04 -16.63
C LEU A 35 -4.68 -0.72 -17.68
N GLU A 36 -5.69 -1.48 -17.23
CA GLU A 36 -6.66 -2.14 -18.10
C GLU A 36 -7.61 -1.15 -18.79
N GLN A 37 -7.98 -0.05 -18.11
CA GLN A 37 -8.72 1.05 -18.77
C GLN A 37 -7.89 1.75 -19.86
N GLU A 38 -6.57 1.66 -19.80
CA GLU A 38 -5.65 2.17 -20.81
C GLU A 38 -5.34 1.15 -21.92
N GLY A 39 -6.04 0.01 -21.93
CA GLY A 39 -5.91 -1.03 -22.96
C GLY A 39 -4.78 -2.03 -22.74
N ASN A 40 -4.12 -2.01 -21.57
CA ASN A 40 -3.05 -2.95 -21.23
C ASN A 40 -3.60 -4.22 -20.58
N THR A 41 -2.88 -5.33 -20.74
CA THR A 41 -3.10 -6.56 -19.97
C THR A 41 -2.24 -6.55 -18.71
N ALA A 42 -2.85 -6.85 -17.56
CA ALA A 42 -2.17 -6.82 -16.28
C ALA A 42 -2.54 -8.02 -15.39
N ILE A 43 -1.58 -8.51 -14.62
CA ILE A 43 -1.78 -9.58 -13.64
C ILE A 43 -1.16 -9.18 -12.29
N ILE A 44 -1.83 -9.53 -11.19
CA ILE A 44 -1.27 -9.40 -9.84
C ILE A 44 -0.71 -10.77 -9.45
N SER A 45 0.51 -10.80 -8.92
CA SER A 45 1.19 -12.05 -8.57
C SER A 45 2.05 -11.90 -7.31
N GLU A 46 2.17 -12.98 -6.53
CA GLU A 46 3.17 -13.12 -5.45
C GLU A 46 4.43 -13.89 -5.93
N THR A 47 4.49 -14.21 -7.21
CA THR A 47 5.65 -14.78 -7.89
C THR A 47 6.06 -13.91 -9.06
N ILE A 48 7.37 -13.83 -9.30
CA ILE A 48 7.92 -13.11 -10.45
C ILE A 48 7.66 -13.95 -11.69
N LEU A 49 7.10 -13.32 -12.73
CA LEU A 49 6.76 -13.98 -13.98
C LEU A 49 7.83 -13.65 -15.04
N GLU A 50 8.16 -14.62 -15.88
CA GLU A 50 9.15 -14.45 -16.95
C GLU A 50 8.52 -13.90 -18.25
N ASN A 51 7.28 -14.30 -18.56
CA ASN A 51 6.57 -13.93 -19.79
C ASN A 51 5.77 -12.62 -19.65
N VAL A 52 6.41 -11.54 -19.19
CA VAL A 52 5.78 -10.23 -19.02
C VAL A 52 6.67 -9.10 -19.51
N LYS A 53 6.07 -8.08 -20.14
CA LYS A 53 6.84 -6.94 -20.69
C LYS A 53 7.42 -6.05 -19.59
N ASN A 54 6.64 -5.81 -18.54
CA ASN A 54 7.03 -4.96 -17.41
C ASN A 54 6.70 -5.65 -16.08
N THR A 55 7.60 -5.56 -15.12
CA THR A 55 7.34 -5.95 -13.72
C THR A 55 7.31 -4.70 -12.83
N ILE A 56 6.18 -4.47 -12.17
CA ILE A 56 5.99 -3.45 -11.15
C ILE A 56 6.04 -4.14 -9.79
N VAL A 57 6.96 -3.70 -8.92
CA VAL A 57 7.23 -4.32 -7.63
C VAL A 57 6.63 -3.48 -6.51
N PHE A 58 5.77 -4.10 -5.70
CA PHE A 58 5.25 -3.57 -4.44
C PHE A 58 5.99 -4.23 -3.27
N GLY A 59 6.40 -3.44 -2.26
CA GLY A 59 7.11 -3.96 -1.09
C GLY A 59 8.61 -4.24 -1.29
N ALA A 60 9.23 -3.57 -2.27
CA ALA A 60 10.63 -3.78 -2.65
C ALA A 60 11.66 -3.59 -1.51
N HIS A 61 11.31 -2.86 -0.45
CA HIS A 61 12.15 -2.70 0.74
C HIS A 61 12.52 -4.06 1.39
N THR A 62 11.65 -5.07 1.26
CA THR A 62 11.91 -6.44 1.77
C THR A 62 13.03 -7.17 1.02
N TYR A 63 13.38 -6.70 -0.19
CA TYR A 63 14.46 -7.24 -1.02
C TYR A 63 15.77 -6.44 -0.92
N ALA A 64 15.87 -5.47 -0.02
CA ALA A 64 17.06 -4.60 0.11
C ALA A 64 18.37 -5.38 0.31
N HIS A 65 18.34 -6.54 0.98
CA HIS A 65 19.50 -7.40 1.17
C HIS A 65 19.78 -8.35 0.00
N ASN A 66 18.80 -8.58 -0.87
CA ASN A 66 18.90 -9.51 -2.01
C ASN A 66 18.35 -8.88 -3.30
N PRO A 67 18.84 -7.70 -3.72
CA PRO A 67 18.25 -6.94 -4.84
C PRO A 67 18.33 -7.68 -6.18
N ASN A 68 19.27 -8.62 -6.32
CA ASN A 68 19.46 -9.44 -7.53
C ASN A 68 18.30 -10.43 -7.77
N LEU A 69 17.45 -10.68 -6.79
CA LEU A 69 16.25 -11.52 -6.96
C LEU A 69 15.11 -10.78 -7.65
N LEU A 70 15.18 -9.45 -7.79
CA LEU A 70 14.22 -8.66 -8.56
C LEU A 70 14.70 -8.50 -10.01
N PRO A 71 13.79 -8.43 -11.01
CA PRO A 71 14.17 -8.17 -12.38
C PRO A 71 15.00 -6.88 -12.51
N LYS A 72 16.04 -6.93 -13.35
CA LYS A 72 16.97 -5.81 -13.54
C LYS A 72 16.24 -4.51 -13.91
N ASN A 73 15.26 -4.61 -14.81
CA ASN A 73 14.47 -3.48 -15.31
C ASN A 73 13.12 -3.31 -14.59
N ALA A 74 12.95 -3.90 -13.40
CA ALA A 74 11.73 -3.73 -12.62
C ALA A 74 11.46 -2.24 -12.29
N ILE A 75 10.19 -1.88 -12.35
CA ILE A 75 9.67 -0.61 -11.84
C ILE A 75 9.36 -0.81 -10.36
N ILE A 76 9.90 0.03 -9.48
CA ILE A 76 9.59 -0.03 -8.05
C ILE A 76 8.44 0.92 -7.77
N TYR A 77 7.29 0.41 -7.35
CA TYR A 77 6.22 1.26 -6.83
C TYR A 77 6.44 1.45 -5.32
N ASN A 78 7.12 2.53 -4.96
CA ASN A 78 7.40 2.87 -3.58
C ASN A 78 6.15 3.45 -2.89
N LEU A 79 5.73 2.79 -1.82
CA LEU A 79 4.65 3.24 -0.93
C LEU A 79 5.15 3.54 0.49
N GLU A 80 6.45 3.37 0.74
CA GLU A 80 7.05 3.73 2.02
C GLU A 80 7.19 5.25 2.17
N GLN A 81 7.08 5.73 3.40
CA GLN A 81 7.32 7.15 3.71
C GLN A 81 8.84 7.41 3.76
N LEU A 82 9.37 8.21 2.83
CA LEU A 82 10.79 8.51 2.70
C LEU A 82 11.07 9.95 3.12
N TYR A 83 11.87 10.09 4.18
CA TYR A 83 12.30 11.36 4.74
C TYR A 83 13.57 11.12 5.57
N GLU A 84 14.21 12.19 6.02
CA GLU A 84 15.41 12.08 6.85
C GLU A 84 15.10 11.37 8.19
N GLY A 85 15.81 10.28 8.48
CA GLY A 85 15.54 9.44 9.66
C GLY A 85 14.37 8.46 9.51
N SER A 86 13.77 8.33 8.32
CA SER A 86 12.77 7.28 8.06
C SER A 86 13.39 5.89 8.26
N PRO A 87 12.68 4.95 8.92
CA PRO A 87 13.14 3.56 9.03
C PRO A 87 13.25 2.88 7.65
N TYR A 88 12.55 3.39 6.64
CA TYR A 88 12.60 2.89 5.27
C TYR A 88 13.65 3.58 4.41
N ALA A 89 14.30 4.65 4.89
CA ALA A 89 15.39 5.33 4.18
C ALA A 89 16.78 4.69 4.44
N HIS A 90 16.83 3.41 4.82
CA HIS A 90 18.09 2.72 5.11
C HIS A 90 18.97 2.54 3.83
N PRO A 91 20.31 2.66 3.93
CA PRO A 91 21.21 2.64 2.77
C PRO A 91 21.01 1.49 1.78
N LEU A 92 20.72 0.28 2.27
CA LEU A 92 20.50 -0.88 1.39
C LEU A 92 19.28 -0.72 0.47
N TYR A 93 18.19 -0.13 0.98
CA TYR A 93 17.03 0.13 0.14
C TYR A 93 17.32 1.24 -0.87
N LEU A 94 18.03 2.29 -0.47
CA LEU A 94 18.46 3.35 -1.38
C LEU A 94 19.39 2.82 -2.48
N MET A 95 20.27 1.87 -2.17
CA MET A 95 21.10 1.18 -3.15
C MET A 95 20.24 0.36 -4.13
N LEU A 96 19.23 -0.36 -3.65
CA LEU A 96 18.28 -1.08 -4.50
C LEU A 96 17.55 -0.12 -5.46
N LEU A 97 17.13 1.04 -4.96
CA LEU A 97 16.40 2.05 -5.73
C LEU A 97 17.28 2.80 -6.74
N LYS A 98 18.58 2.91 -6.49
CA LYS A 98 19.51 3.80 -7.21
C LYS A 98 19.39 3.74 -8.72
N ASP A 99 19.34 2.54 -9.29
CA ASP A 99 19.34 2.32 -10.75
C ASP A 99 17.96 1.93 -11.31
N LYS A 100 16.89 2.05 -10.53
CA LYS A 100 15.53 1.63 -10.91
C LYS A 100 14.68 2.79 -11.43
N GLU A 101 13.67 2.47 -12.25
CA GLU A 101 12.51 3.36 -12.41
C GLU A 101 11.66 3.25 -11.14
N ILE A 102 11.30 4.39 -10.56
CA ILE A 102 10.54 4.51 -9.33
C ILE A 102 9.21 5.18 -9.65
N TRP A 103 8.13 4.50 -9.32
CA TRP A 103 6.79 5.10 -9.22
C TRP A 103 6.55 5.39 -7.75
N ASP A 104 6.19 6.62 -7.42
CA ASP A 104 5.97 7.02 -6.04
C ASP A 104 4.67 7.82 -5.94
N TYR A 105 3.92 7.59 -4.86
CA TYR A 105 2.65 8.25 -4.59
C TYR A 105 2.82 9.67 -4.03
N SER A 106 3.96 9.96 -3.41
CA SER A 106 4.20 11.18 -2.66
C SER A 106 5.13 12.13 -3.39
N LYS A 107 4.65 13.35 -3.66
CA LYS A 107 5.51 14.42 -4.19
C LYS A 107 6.66 14.76 -3.24
N GLN A 108 6.46 14.58 -1.93
CA GLN A 108 7.50 14.83 -0.92
C GLN A 108 8.61 13.75 -1.00
N ASN A 109 8.24 12.46 -1.09
CA ASN A 109 9.20 11.37 -1.32
C ASN A 109 10.03 11.63 -2.59
N ILE A 110 9.36 12.03 -3.68
CA ILE A 110 10.02 12.30 -4.96
C ILE A 110 11.04 13.44 -4.84
N ALA A 111 10.68 14.51 -4.14
CA ALA A 111 11.61 15.62 -3.90
C ALA A 111 12.82 15.15 -3.08
N TRP A 112 12.59 14.35 -2.04
CA TRP A 112 13.64 13.79 -1.19
C TRP A 112 14.57 12.84 -1.95
N LEU A 113 14.04 11.92 -2.75
CA LEU A 113 14.81 10.99 -3.59
C LEU A 113 15.68 11.75 -4.61
N LYS A 114 15.13 12.78 -5.25
CA LYS A 114 15.88 13.65 -6.19
C LYS A 114 17.03 14.37 -5.50
N GLN A 115 16.80 14.91 -4.30
CA GLN A 115 17.86 15.55 -3.51
C GLN A 115 18.99 14.58 -3.16
N LYS A 116 18.66 13.31 -2.90
CA LYS A 116 19.64 12.25 -2.60
C LYS A 116 20.31 11.66 -3.85
N GLY A 117 19.89 12.05 -5.06
CA GLY A 117 20.41 11.47 -6.31
C GLY A 117 20.08 9.98 -6.47
N VAL A 118 18.95 9.53 -5.94
CA VAL A 118 18.52 8.12 -5.97
C VAL A 118 17.41 7.93 -7.01
N GLY A 119 17.54 6.91 -7.86
CA GLY A 119 16.57 6.55 -8.87
C GLY A 119 16.98 6.99 -10.27
N LYS A 120 16.94 6.06 -11.23
CA LYS A 120 17.23 6.34 -12.64
C LYS A 120 16.18 7.24 -13.26
N LYS A 121 14.92 7.05 -12.84
CA LYS A 121 13.76 7.80 -13.30
C LYS A 121 12.67 7.73 -12.24
N ILE A 122 12.05 8.86 -11.93
CA ILE A 122 11.03 8.92 -10.88
C ILE A 122 9.76 9.53 -11.46
N ARG A 123 8.62 8.86 -11.28
CA ARG A 123 7.29 9.30 -11.70
C ARG A 123 6.37 9.43 -10.51
N HIS A 124 5.56 10.49 -10.51
CA HIS A 124 4.48 10.64 -9.55
C HIS A 124 3.27 9.85 -10.02
N ILE A 125 2.92 8.79 -9.29
CA ILE A 125 1.75 7.95 -9.55
C ILE A 125 0.90 7.97 -8.28
N GLY A 126 -0.09 8.87 -8.23
CA GLY A 126 -0.93 9.05 -7.06
C GLY A 126 -1.89 7.88 -6.81
N MET A 127 -2.28 7.72 -5.55
CA MET A 127 -3.38 6.84 -5.15
C MET A 127 -4.70 7.59 -5.34
N ASN A 128 -5.34 7.38 -6.50
CA ASN A 128 -6.64 7.96 -6.81
C ASN A 128 -7.76 6.95 -6.56
N TYR A 129 -9.00 7.43 -6.61
CA TYR A 129 -10.19 6.58 -6.57
C TYR A 129 -10.12 5.48 -7.65
N ALA A 130 -10.51 4.28 -7.26
CA ALA A 130 -10.74 3.15 -8.16
C ALA A 130 -12.00 2.40 -7.70
N PRO A 131 -12.93 2.06 -8.62
CA PRO A 131 -14.13 1.27 -8.29
C PRO A 131 -13.81 -0.10 -7.66
N THR A 132 -12.61 -0.62 -7.90
CA THR A 132 -12.15 -1.88 -7.31
C THR A 132 -11.94 -1.81 -5.80
N LEU A 133 -11.95 -0.61 -5.20
CA LEU A 133 -11.81 -0.38 -3.76
C LEU A 133 -13.13 -0.08 -3.05
N GLU A 134 -14.25 -0.05 -3.78
CA GLU A 134 -15.57 0.13 -3.18
C GLU A 134 -15.88 -1.02 -2.22
N ILE A 135 -16.41 -0.65 -1.05
CA ILE A 135 -16.87 -1.61 -0.06
C ILE A 135 -18.22 -2.16 -0.51
N LYS A 136 -18.20 -3.41 -0.94
CA LYS A 136 -19.37 -4.18 -1.37
C LYS A 136 -20.06 -4.79 -0.14
N LYS A 137 -21.11 -4.13 0.36
CA LYS A 137 -21.82 -4.55 1.59
C LYS A 137 -22.50 -5.92 1.44
N ASP A 138 -22.85 -6.31 0.23
CA ASP A 138 -23.39 -7.63 -0.13
C ASP A 138 -22.37 -8.77 -0.01
N ALA A 139 -21.07 -8.46 0.13
CA ALA A 139 -20.04 -9.46 0.36
C ALA A 139 -19.87 -9.87 1.84
N PHE A 140 -20.61 -9.22 2.76
CA PHE A 140 -20.55 -9.52 4.19
C PHE A 140 -21.53 -10.65 4.55
N GLU A 141 -21.15 -11.47 5.54
CA GLU A 141 -21.98 -12.59 6.02
C GLU A 141 -23.21 -12.08 6.79
N ASP A 142 -23.05 -11.02 7.58
CA ASP A 142 -24.08 -10.45 8.44
C ASP A 142 -24.59 -9.10 7.92
N GLU A 143 -25.82 -8.74 8.33
CA GLU A 143 -26.36 -7.40 8.10
C GLU A 143 -25.50 -6.33 8.82
N VAL A 144 -25.09 -5.31 8.07
CA VAL A 144 -24.22 -4.25 8.61
C VAL A 144 -25.04 -3.24 9.38
N THR A 145 -24.79 -3.17 10.69
CA THR A 145 -25.23 -2.08 11.56
C THR A 145 -24.03 -1.19 11.92
N GLU A 146 -24.21 0.13 11.90
CA GLU A 146 -23.17 1.08 12.33
C GLU A 146 -23.08 1.14 13.86
N ASP A 147 -22.52 0.09 14.47
CA ASP A 147 -22.39 -0.06 15.92
C ASP A 147 -21.06 0.49 16.47
N ILE A 148 -20.10 0.82 15.61
CA ILE A 148 -18.83 1.45 15.98
C ILE A 148 -18.98 2.96 15.84
N ASP A 149 -18.90 3.70 16.95
CA ASP A 149 -18.99 5.17 16.89
C ASP A 149 -17.73 5.77 16.28
N ILE A 150 -16.56 5.27 16.68
CA ILE A 150 -15.26 5.77 16.25
C ILE A 150 -14.31 4.61 16.00
N LEU A 151 -13.78 4.53 14.78
CA LEU A 151 -12.79 3.53 14.38
C LEU A 151 -11.43 4.17 14.09
N PHE A 152 -10.38 3.53 14.57
CA PHE A 152 -9.02 3.75 14.08
C PHE A 152 -8.42 2.41 13.61
N ILE A 153 -7.83 2.42 12.41
CA ILE A 153 -7.06 1.29 11.88
C ILE A 153 -5.60 1.70 11.63
N GLY A 154 -4.66 1.02 12.30
CA GLY A 154 -3.22 1.22 12.08
C GLY A 154 -2.38 0.81 13.27
N ALA A 155 -1.05 0.88 13.14
CA ALA A 155 -0.13 0.57 14.23
C ALA A 155 -0.16 1.63 15.35
N LEU A 156 0.05 1.22 16.60
CA LEU A 156 0.22 2.14 17.73
C LEU A 156 1.64 2.67 17.82
N ASN A 157 1.72 3.91 18.27
CA ASN A 157 2.92 4.51 18.85
C ASN A 157 2.49 5.30 20.10
N PRO A 158 3.42 5.80 20.92
CA PRO A 158 3.07 6.51 22.16
C PRO A 158 2.09 7.67 21.94
N ARG A 159 2.20 8.39 20.81
CA ARG A 159 1.30 9.50 20.47
C ARG A 159 -0.12 9.01 20.16
N ARG A 160 -0.26 8.01 19.30
CA ARG A 160 -1.56 7.40 18.94
C ARG A 160 -2.22 6.76 20.16
N GLN A 161 -1.43 6.11 21.02
CA GLN A 161 -1.92 5.55 22.29
C GLN A 161 -2.47 6.65 23.21
N ALA A 162 -1.72 7.73 23.40
CA ALA A 162 -2.17 8.85 24.24
C ALA A 162 -3.48 9.48 23.72
N ILE A 163 -3.63 9.63 22.39
CA ILE A 163 -4.87 10.12 21.78
C ILE A 163 -6.03 9.14 22.05
N PHE A 164 -5.79 7.84 21.89
CA PHE A 164 -6.81 6.82 22.12
C PHE A 164 -7.25 6.77 23.59
N ASP A 165 -6.31 6.87 24.53
CA ASP A 165 -6.60 6.89 25.97
C ASP A 165 -7.39 8.14 26.36
N GLN A 166 -7.02 9.31 25.81
CA GLN A 166 -7.76 10.55 26.01
C GLN A 166 -9.18 10.47 25.44
N LEU A 167 -9.35 9.93 24.23
CA LEU A 167 -10.67 9.75 23.61
C LEU A 167 -11.59 8.89 24.48
N LYS A 168 -11.08 7.78 25.02
CA LYS A 168 -11.84 6.93 25.95
C LYS A 168 -12.21 7.65 27.25
N ALA A 169 -11.32 8.52 27.75
CA ALA A 169 -11.58 9.27 28.98
C ALA A 169 -12.65 10.36 28.79
N VAL A 170 -12.63 11.09 27.67
CA VAL A 170 -13.57 12.19 27.42
C VAL A 170 -14.91 11.74 26.85
N ALA A 171 -14.96 10.57 26.21
CA ALA A 171 -16.15 10.00 25.60
C ALA A 171 -16.37 8.53 26.03
N PRO A 172 -16.52 8.24 27.34
CA PRO A 172 -16.58 6.88 27.86
C PRO A 172 -17.81 6.07 27.41
N ASN A 173 -18.83 6.76 26.90
CA ASN A 173 -20.08 6.14 26.43
C ASN A 173 -20.04 5.77 24.93
N LEU A 174 -18.99 6.12 24.20
CA LEU A 174 -18.85 5.78 22.78
C LEU A 174 -18.15 4.43 22.60
N ASN A 175 -18.59 3.66 21.61
CA ASN A 175 -17.90 2.46 21.15
C ASN A 175 -16.69 2.86 20.27
N ILE A 176 -15.53 3.01 20.91
CA ILE A 176 -14.27 3.38 20.26
C ILE A 176 -13.43 2.13 19.99
N VAL A 177 -13.26 1.79 18.72
CA VAL A 177 -12.52 0.61 18.27
C VAL A 177 -11.16 0.99 17.70
N PHE A 178 -10.13 0.36 18.23
CA PHE A 178 -8.79 0.38 17.65
C PHE A 178 -8.48 -1.00 17.05
N LYS A 179 -7.98 -1.03 15.81
CA LYS A 179 -7.54 -2.27 15.17
C LYS A 179 -6.19 -2.08 14.48
N ASN A 180 -5.29 -3.03 14.68
CA ASN A 180 -4.08 -3.17 13.89
C ASN A 180 -4.18 -4.38 12.95
N ASN A 181 -3.40 -4.38 11.86
CA ASN A 181 -3.29 -5.48 10.89
C ASN A 181 -4.64 -5.95 10.31
N ALA A 182 -5.53 -5.01 9.98
CA ALA A 182 -6.80 -5.33 9.31
C ALA A 182 -6.69 -5.02 7.82
N TRP A 183 -6.86 -6.06 7.00
CA TRP A 183 -6.79 -5.99 5.53
C TRP A 183 -8.03 -6.64 4.90
N GLY A 184 -8.33 -6.30 3.65
CA GLY A 184 -9.40 -6.92 2.88
C GLY A 184 -10.76 -6.85 3.57
N ILE A 185 -11.49 -7.97 3.59
CA ILE A 185 -12.87 -8.02 4.10
C ILE A 185 -12.97 -7.59 5.56
N VAL A 186 -12.03 -8.03 6.41
CA VAL A 186 -11.99 -7.66 7.84
C VAL A 186 -11.88 -6.15 8.04
N ARG A 187 -11.05 -5.48 7.22
CA ARG A 187 -10.95 -4.01 7.25
C ARG A 187 -12.26 -3.37 6.76
N ASN A 188 -12.82 -3.90 5.67
CA ASN A 188 -14.00 -3.34 5.04
C ASN A 188 -15.24 -3.47 5.95
N GLU A 189 -15.39 -4.57 6.69
CA GLU A 189 -16.44 -4.76 7.69
C GLU A 189 -16.34 -3.75 8.82
N LEU A 190 -15.13 -3.55 9.38
CA LEU A 190 -14.90 -2.55 10.41
C LEU A 190 -15.30 -1.16 9.90
N ILE A 191 -14.86 -0.79 8.70
CA ILE A 191 -15.21 0.48 8.08
C ILE A 191 -16.73 0.61 7.90
N ALA A 192 -17.40 -0.43 7.38
CA ALA A 192 -18.82 -0.40 7.10
C ALA A 192 -19.69 -0.31 8.37
N ARG A 193 -19.18 -0.80 9.50
CA ARG A 193 -19.80 -0.70 10.83
C ARG A 193 -19.50 0.62 11.55
N SER A 194 -18.69 1.49 10.97
CA SER A 194 -18.19 2.70 11.65
C SER A 194 -18.89 3.96 11.20
N LYS A 195 -19.31 4.78 12.17
CA LYS A 195 -19.87 6.12 11.92
C LYS A 195 -18.78 7.14 11.59
N ILE A 196 -17.65 7.07 12.30
CA ILE A 196 -16.48 7.96 12.12
C ILE A 196 -15.22 7.11 12.01
N ILE A 197 -14.38 7.41 11.03
CA ILE A 197 -13.05 6.81 10.87
C ILE A 197 -12.01 7.90 11.15
N LEU A 198 -11.20 7.69 12.18
CA LEU A 198 -10.11 8.60 12.53
C LEU A 198 -8.87 8.29 11.70
N ASN A 199 -8.33 9.32 11.07
CA ASN A 199 -7.03 9.30 10.44
C ASN A 199 -6.03 10.07 11.31
N ILE A 200 -4.97 9.42 11.78
CA ILE A 200 -3.98 10.01 12.70
C ILE A 200 -2.60 9.63 12.20
N HIS A 201 -1.72 10.57 11.87
CA HIS A 201 -0.39 10.24 11.32
C HIS A 201 0.43 9.30 12.22
N PHE A 202 1.21 8.37 11.66
CA PHE A 202 2.18 7.64 12.48
C PHE A 202 3.43 8.50 12.68
N TYR A 203 3.95 9.02 11.57
CA TYR A 203 5.11 9.89 11.52
C TYR A 203 4.69 11.36 11.45
N LEU A 204 5.49 12.24 12.03
CA LEU A 204 5.23 13.68 12.00
C LEU A 204 5.40 14.29 10.59
N SER A 205 6.04 13.57 9.66
CA SER A 205 6.13 13.99 8.26
C SER A 205 4.76 14.05 7.58
N GLY A 206 3.78 13.26 8.03
CA GLY A 206 2.40 13.28 7.52
C GLY A 206 2.29 12.93 6.03
N ILE A 207 3.18 12.09 5.51
CA ILE A 207 3.25 11.81 4.06
C ILE A 207 2.08 10.94 3.58
N LEU A 208 1.63 9.99 4.39
CA LEU A 208 0.58 9.03 4.01
C LEU A 208 -0.81 9.46 4.45
N GLU A 209 -0.94 9.76 5.73
CA GLU A 209 -2.21 10.16 6.32
C GLU A 209 -2.41 11.64 5.97
N THR A 210 -3.34 12.01 5.07
CA THR A 210 -3.64 13.41 4.67
C THR A 210 -5.13 13.68 4.67
#